data_AF-A0A093XS43-F1
#
_entry.id   AF-A0A093XS43-F1
#
_cell.length_a   1.000
_cell.length_b   1.000
_cell.length_c   1.000
_cell.angle_alpha   90.00
_cell.angle_beta   90.00
_cell.angle_gamma   90.00
#
_symmetry.space_group_name_H-M   'P 1'
#
loop_
_entity.id
_entity.type
_entity.pdbx_description
1 polymer ?
#
loop_
_entity_poly.entity_id
_entity_poly.type
_entity_poly.pdbx_seq_one_letter_code
_entity_poly.pdbx_strand_id
1 'polypeptide(L)'
;TAELREFVNNLKGYQAEQQSLKIHTGLAEEIMKHTRTTQFSQLLEIQQNLAAGADPSSQHEAIEELISKDAPLTEILRLLCLESCIAGGIKQKELENFKRLILQAYGYQHILTLDALEKLHLLLSRSSPTALMIPMPGTGVSTGTKTNYTFLRKQLRLIVDEVNEQDPNDIAYVYSGYAPLSVRLVQCILQKQYLLSFTRGSAAPGNANANAGGGGGQGWRGFDEAVKHARGATFDEIQKGEDKAVKARSLLTNSGEKKTVIIVFLGGITYTEIAALRFIAKKEEAENTDLVLGLEDIYRLATSRPPNELEVYG
;
A
#
# COMPACT_ATOMS: atom_id res chain seq x y z
N THR A 1 15.80 42.48 30.14
CA THR A 1 17.02 42.41 29.30
C THR A 1 17.43 40.97 28.96
N ALA A 2 17.23 39.99 29.85
CA ALA A 2 17.43 38.57 29.56
C ALA A 2 16.45 38.00 28.51
N GLU A 3 15.14 38.30 28.66
CA GLU A 3 14.08 37.90 27.73
C GLU A 3 14.31 38.41 26.29
N LEU A 4 14.86 39.62 26.16
CA LEU A 4 15.14 40.24 24.86
C LEU A 4 16.33 39.56 24.16
N ARG A 5 17.31 39.04 24.93
CA ARG A 5 18.40 38.21 24.38
C ARG A 5 17.91 36.83 23.99
N GLU A 6 17.04 36.22 24.79
CA GLU A 6 16.42 34.92 24.48
C GLU A 6 15.58 35.00 23.20
N PHE A 7 14.79 36.06 23.05
CA PHE A 7 14.03 36.32 21.82
C PHE A 7 14.95 36.48 20.60
N VAL A 8 16.02 37.25 20.70
CA VAL A 8 16.98 37.44 19.59
C VAL A 8 17.69 36.13 19.23
N ASN A 9 17.99 35.28 20.21
CA ASN A 9 18.58 33.96 19.97
C ASN A 9 17.60 33.03 19.22
N ASN A 10 16.30 33.09 19.53
CA ASN A 10 15.27 32.26 18.89
C ASN A 10 14.74 32.85 17.57
N LEU A 11 15.05 34.12 17.26
CA LEU A 11 14.52 34.83 16.09
C LEU A 11 14.75 34.10 14.77
N LYS A 12 15.93 33.48 14.61
CA LYS A 12 16.25 32.67 13.41
C LYS A 12 15.35 31.43 13.30
N GLY A 13 15.04 30.79 14.43
CA GLY A 13 14.11 29.67 14.50
C GLY A 13 12.70 30.11 14.10
N TYR A 14 12.20 31.21 14.67
CA TYR A 14 10.88 31.75 14.32
C TYR A 14 10.77 32.15 12.85
N GLN A 15 11.83 32.72 12.26
CA GLN A 15 11.85 33.04 10.83
C GLN A 15 11.77 31.77 9.96
N ALA A 16 12.51 30.72 10.33
CA ALA A 16 12.46 29.44 9.63
C ALA A 16 11.08 28.76 9.76
N GLU A 17 10.47 28.80 10.95
CA GLU A 17 9.12 28.28 11.19
C GLU A 17 8.07 29.06 10.38
N GLN A 18 8.16 30.39 10.36
CA GLN A 18 7.26 31.23 9.58
C GLN A 18 7.39 30.95 8.07
N GLN A 19 8.61 30.77 7.57
CA GLN A 19 8.86 30.40 6.17
C GLN A 19 8.30 29.01 5.86
N SER A 20 8.54 28.03 6.72
CA SER A 20 8.01 26.67 6.59
C SER A 20 6.48 26.67 6.54
N LEU A 21 5.84 27.37 7.48
CA LEU A 21 4.38 27.52 7.52
C LEU A 21 3.85 28.11 6.21
N LYS A 22 4.46 29.19 5.72
CA LYS A 22 4.05 29.83 4.46
C LYS A 22 4.12 28.86 3.28
N ILE A 23 5.20 28.08 3.17
CA ILE A 23 5.37 27.08 2.11
C ILE A 23 4.28 26.02 2.21
N HIS A 24 4.08 25.44 3.40
CA HIS A 24 3.11 24.36 3.59
C HIS A 24 1.66 24.82 3.42
N THR A 25 1.31 26.04 3.83
CA THR A 25 -0.01 26.64 3.54
C THR A 25 -0.23 26.77 2.03
N GLY A 26 0.76 27.30 1.29
CA GLY A 26 0.65 27.42 -0.17
C GLY A 26 0.52 26.06 -0.86
N LEU A 27 1.29 25.05 -0.43
CA LEU A 27 1.17 23.69 -0.96
C LEU A 27 -0.19 23.07 -0.66
N ALA A 28 -0.71 23.24 0.56
CA ALA A 28 -2.03 22.75 0.93
C ALA A 28 -3.13 23.39 0.07
N GLU A 29 -3.04 24.69 -0.21
CA GLU A 29 -3.97 25.39 -1.09
C GLU A 29 -3.96 24.84 -2.52
N GLU A 30 -2.78 24.59 -3.10
CA GLU A 30 -2.67 24.00 -4.45
C GLU A 30 -3.21 22.57 -4.49
N ILE A 31 -2.91 21.75 -3.47
CA ILE A 31 -3.48 20.40 -3.36
C ILE A 31 -5.01 20.46 -3.25
N MET A 32 -5.55 21.36 -2.42
CA MET A 32 -7.00 21.54 -2.26
C MET A 32 -7.70 21.93 -3.56
N LYS A 33 -7.06 22.75 -4.41
CA LYS A 33 -7.62 23.10 -5.73
C LYS A 33 -7.78 21.85 -6.59
N HIS A 34 -6.78 20.97 -6.62
CA HIS A 34 -6.82 19.74 -7.39
C HIS A 34 -7.84 18.73 -6.83
N THR A 35 -7.85 18.50 -5.50
CA THR A 35 -8.72 17.49 -4.88
C THR A 35 -10.20 17.86 -4.85
N ARG A 36 -10.55 19.12 -5.16
CA ARG A 36 -11.94 19.60 -5.31
C ARG A 36 -12.46 19.53 -6.74
N THR A 37 -11.64 19.11 -7.70
CA THR A 37 -12.10 18.97 -9.08
C THR A 37 -13.04 17.77 -9.23
N THR A 38 -14.02 17.89 -10.14
CA THR A 38 -14.96 16.80 -10.46
C THR A 38 -14.23 15.57 -11.02
N GLN A 39 -13.20 15.78 -11.84
CA GLN A 39 -12.34 14.70 -12.34
C GLN A 39 -11.66 13.95 -11.19
N PHE A 40 -11.07 14.66 -10.22
CA PHE A 40 -10.44 14.00 -9.06
C PHE A 40 -11.46 13.20 -8.24
N SER A 41 -12.65 13.76 -7.98
CA SER A 41 -13.72 13.05 -7.27
C SER A 41 -14.14 11.77 -8.00
N GLN A 42 -14.33 11.84 -9.32
CA GLN A 42 -14.70 10.69 -10.15
C GLN A 42 -13.60 9.60 -10.16
N LEU A 43 -12.32 10.00 -10.26
CA LEU A 43 -11.19 9.08 -10.16
C LEU A 43 -11.13 8.38 -8.80
N LEU A 44 -11.33 9.14 -7.72
CA LEU A 44 -11.28 8.63 -6.36
C LEU A 44 -12.44 7.67 -6.09
N GLU A 45 -13.64 8.00 -6.55
CA GLU A 45 -14.83 7.15 -6.43
C GLU A 45 -14.60 5.78 -7.09
N ILE A 46 -14.10 5.76 -8.33
CA ILE A 46 -13.78 4.50 -9.02
C ILE A 46 -12.73 3.71 -8.24
N GLN A 47 -11.66 4.35 -7.76
CA GLN A 47 -10.61 3.69 -6.98
C GLN A 47 -11.16 3.07 -5.69
N GLN A 48 -12.02 3.78 -4.97
CA GLN A 48 -12.63 3.32 -3.73
C GLN A 48 -13.60 2.15 -3.99
N ASN A 49 -14.46 2.25 -4.99
CA ASN A 49 -15.39 1.18 -5.37
C ASN A 49 -14.64 -0.12 -5.73
N LEU A 50 -13.61 0.00 -6.56
CA LEU A 50 -12.73 -1.10 -6.93
C LEU A 50 -12.05 -1.70 -5.69
N ALA A 51 -11.40 -0.87 -4.86
CA ALA A 51 -10.73 -1.32 -3.65
C ALA A 51 -11.68 -2.04 -2.67
N ALA A 52 -12.89 -1.51 -2.49
CA ALA A 52 -13.96 -2.09 -1.65
C ALA A 52 -14.49 -3.42 -2.20
N GLY A 53 -14.27 -3.70 -3.49
CA GLY A 53 -14.68 -4.95 -4.13
C GLY A 53 -16.06 -4.90 -4.79
N ALA A 54 -16.51 -3.71 -5.20
CA ALA A 54 -17.65 -3.58 -6.11
C ALA A 54 -17.40 -4.33 -7.44
N ASP A 55 -18.47 -4.66 -8.17
CA ASP A 55 -18.32 -5.27 -9.50
C ASP A 55 -17.60 -4.29 -10.44
N PRO A 56 -16.44 -4.66 -11.02
CA PRO A 56 -15.70 -3.73 -11.87
C PRO A 56 -16.48 -3.25 -13.09
N SER A 57 -17.37 -4.08 -13.64
CA SER A 57 -18.19 -3.69 -14.78
C SER A 57 -19.08 -2.47 -14.50
N SER A 58 -19.45 -2.24 -13.23
CA SER A 58 -20.22 -1.05 -12.82
C SER A 58 -19.44 0.26 -12.94
N GLN A 59 -18.11 0.20 -13.06
CA GLN A 59 -17.22 1.37 -13.12
C GLN A 59 -16.81 1.71 -14.56
N HIS A 60 -17.10 0.83 -15.54
CA HIS A 60 -16.61 0.96 -16.91
C HIS A 60 -17.14 2.20 -17.62
N GLU A 61 -18.43 2.53 -17.46
CA GLU A 61 -19.03 3.74 -18.04
C GLU A 61 -18.33 5.01 -17.54
N ALA A 62 -18.01 5.09 -16.24
CA ALA A 62 -17.29 6.22 -15.68
C ALA A 62 -15.84 6.32 -16.20
N ILE A 63 -15.18 5.19 -16.45
CA ILE A 63 -13.83 5.18 -17.07
C ILE A 63 -13.91 5.65 -18.53
N GLU A 64 -14.91 5.21 -19.29
CA GLU A 64 -15.12 5.66 -20.68
C GLU A 64 -15.42 7.16 -20.76
N GLU A 65 -16.19 7.69 -19.80
CA GLU A 65 -16.44 9.13 -19.69
C GLU A 65 -15.14 9.91 -19.43
N LEU A 66 -14.28 9.42 -18.54
CA LEU A 66 -12.97 10.04 -18.28
C LEU A 66 -12.09 10.06 -19.53
N ILE A 67 -12.08 8.98 -20.33
CA ILE A 67 -11.36 8.94 -21.61
C ILE A 67 -11.96 9.97 -22.59
N SER A 68 -13.29 10.04 -22.65
CA SER A 68 -13.99 10.99 -23.54
C SER A 68 -13.75 12.45 -23.18
N LYS A 69 -13.47 12.74 -21.90
CA LYS A 69 -13.09 14.06 -21.38
C LYS A 69 -11.59 14.37 -21.51
N ASP A 70 -10.81 13.51 -22.18
CA ASP A 70 -9.36 13.64 -22.31
C ASP A 70 -8.64 13.73 -20.95
N ALA A 71 -9.09 12.94 -19.96
CA ALA A 71 -8.35 12.83 -18.70
C ALA A 71 -6.94 12.30 -18.96
N PRO A 72 -5.91 12.69 -18.19
CA PRO A 72 -4.54 12.22 -18.37
C PRO A 72 -4.45 10.70 -18.50
N LEU A 73 -3.83 10.22 -19.58
CA LEU A 73 -3.70 8.78 -19.89
C LEU A 73 -3.15 7.97 -18.71
N THR A 74 -2.23 8.54 -17.92
CA THR A 74 -1.66 7.87 -16.74
C THR A 74 -2.72 7.54 -15.68
N GLU A 75 -3.75 8.36 -15.53
CA GLU A 75 -4.86 8.12 -14.59
C GLU A 75 -5.73 6.97 -15.09
N ILE A 76 -6.08 6.98 -16.37
CA ILE A 76 -6.84 5.90 -17.02
C ILE A 76 -6.10 4.56 -16.90
N LEU A 77 -4.82 4.52 -17.28
CA LEU A 77 -4.01 3.31 -17.21
C LEU A 77 -3.90 2.79 -15.77
N ARG A 78 -3.80 3.68 -14.78
CA ARG A 78 -3.78 3.29 -13.36
C ARG A 78 -5.10 2.68 -12.91
N LEU A 79 -6.26 3.21 -13.35
CA LEU A 79 -7.57 2.61 -13.04
C LEU A 79 -7.70 1.21 -13.64
N LEU A 80 -7.32 1.04 -14.91
CA LEU A 80 -7.40 -0.25 -15.59
C LEU A 80 -6.42 -1.28 -14.97
N CYS A 81 -5.22 -0.85 -14.63
CA CYS A 81 -4.26 -1.70 -13.92
C CYS A 81 -4.76 -2.07 -12.53
N LEU A 82 -5.37 -1.13 -11.80
CA LEU A 82 -5.98 -1.38 -10.50
C LEU A 82 -7.07 -2.45 -10.61
N GLU A 83 -8.04 -2.28 -11.52
CA GLU A 83 -9.08 -3.28 -11.80
C GLU A 83 -8.48 -4.64 -12.11
N SER A 84 -7.56 -4.70 -13.07
CA SER A 84 -6.89 -5.94 -13.49
C SER A 84 -6.20 -6.63 -12.31
N CYS A 85 -5.46 -5.88 -11.48
CA CYS A 85 -4.71 -6.44 -10.36
C CYS A 85 -5.61 -6.94 -9.21
N ILE A 86 -6.75 -6.30 -8.95
CA ILE A 86 -7.62 -6.67 -7.83
C ILE A 86 -8.74 -7.66 -8.21
N ALA A 87 -9.09 -7.75 -9.49
CA ALA A 87 -10.17 -8.61 -10.00
C ALA A 87 -9.68 -9.83 -10.80
N GLY A 88 -8.36 -10.01 -10.95
CA GLY A 88 -7.78 -11.15 -11.66
C GLY A 88 -7.93 -11.00 -13.17
N GLY A 89 -7.64 -9.80 -13.68
CA GLY A 89 -7.79 -9.42 -15.07
C GLY A 89 -9.17 -8.89 -15.45
N ILE A 90 -9.20 -8.17 -16.56
CA ILE A 90 -10.39 -7.56 -17.16
C ILE A 90 -11.01 -8.56 -18.14
N LYS A 91 -12.35 -8.58 -18.25
CA LYS A 91 -13.05 -9.43 -19.24
C LYS A 91 -12.54 -9.08 -20.65
N GLN A 92 -12.29 -10.09 -21.50
CA GLN A 92 -11.67 -9.90 -22.82
C GLN A 92 -12.37 -8.81 -23.65
N LYS A 93 -13.70 -8.85 -23.74
CA LYS A 93 -14.49 -7.88 -24.51
C LYS A 93 -14.26 -6.44 -24.03
N GLU A 94 -14.26 -6.23 -22.72
CA GLU A 94 -14.08 -4.90 -22.12
C GLU A 94 -12.63 -4.42 -22.27
N LEU A 95 -11.65 -5.32 -22.10
CA LEU A 95 -10.24 -4.98 -22.32
C LEU A 95 -9.98 -4.53 -23.77
N GLU A 96 -10.51 -5.24 -24.77
CA GLU A 96 -10.39 -4.84 -26.17
C GLU A 96 -11.08 -3.49 -26.44
N ASN A 97 -12.21 -3.22 -25.79
CA ASN A 97 -12.87 -1.93 -25.87
C ASN A 97 -11.99 -0.80 -25.30
N PHE A 98 -11.45 -0.96 -24.09
CA PHE A 98 -10.54 0.02 -23.49
C PHE A 98 -9.28 0.23 -24.32
N LYS A 99 -8.65 -0.84 -24.84
CA LYS A 99 -7.50 -0.73 -25.74
C LYS A 99 -7.85 0.11 -26.96
N ARG A 100 -9.01 -0.12 -27.59
CA ARG A 100 -9.49 0.68 -28.73
C ARG A 100 -9.69 2.15 -28.35
N LEU A 101 -10.41 2.43 -27.26
CA LEU A 101 -10.68 3.79 -26.80
C LEU A 101 -9.37 4.55 -26.51
N ILE A 102 -8.42 3.91 -25.85
CA ILE A 102 -7.11 4.51 -25.53
C ILE A 102 -6.34 4.86 -26.81
N LEU A 103 -6.24 3.93 -27.77
CA LEU A 103 -5.49 4.17 -29.00
C LEU A 103 -6.13 5.27 -29.87
N GLN A 104 -7.46 5.37 -29.85
CA GLN A 104 -8.19 6.40 -30.59
C GLN A 104 -8.08 7.78 -29.92
N ALA A 105 -8.15 7.86 -28.59
CA ALA A 105 -8.12 9.12 -27.85
C ALA A 105 -6.69 9.67 -27.68
N TYR A 106 -5.73 8.82 -27.32
CA TYR A 106 -4.37 9.24 -26.94
C TYR A 106 -3.31 8.93 -27.99
N GLY A 107 -3.66 8.16 -29.03
CA GLY A 107 -2.80 7.85 -30.17
C GLY A 107 -2.22 6.43 -30.17
N TYR A 108 -1.92 5.94 -31.37
CA TYR A 108 -1.55 4.54 -31.62
C TYR A 108 -0.17 4.15 -31.09
N GLN A 109 0.70 5.10 -30.75
CA GLN A 109 1.99 4.84 -30.10
C GLN A 109 1.84 4.10 -28.77
N HIS A 110 0.69 4.24 -28.10
CA HIS A 110 0.40 3.59 -26.83
C HIS A 110 0.12 2.08 -26.95
N ILE A 111 0.16 1.51 -28.16
CA ILE A 111 0.23 0.06 -28.32
C ILE A 111 1.45 -0.53 -27.60
N LEU A 112 2.57 0.19 -27.61
CA LEU A 112 3.79 -0.19 -26.89
C LEU A 112 3.62 -0.04 -25.38
N THR A 113 2.88 0.98 -24.93
CA THR A 113 2.56 1.17 -23.51
C THR A 113 1.69 0.01 -22.99
N LEU A 114 0.67 -0.38 -23.76
CA LEU A 114 -0.23 -1.48 -23.42
C LEU A 114 0.50 -2.83 -23.40
N ASP A 115 1.37 -3.09 -24.39
CA ASP A 115 2.24 -4.27 -24.42
C ASP A 115 3.20 -4.31 -23.21
N ALA A 116 3.79 -3.17 -22.84
CA ALA A 116 4.63 -3.09 -21.65
C ALA A 116 3.85 -3.40 -20.35
N LEU A 117 2.64 -2.87 -20.20
CA LEU A 117 1.78 -3.16 -19.04
C LEU A 117 1.34 -4.64 -18.98
N GLU A 118 1.11 -5.25 -20.13
CA GLU A 118 0.80 -6.68 -20.25
C GLU A 118 2.01 -7.54 -19.84
N LYS A 119 3.22 -7.19 -20.30
CA LYS A 119 4.49 -7.84 -19.91
C LYS A 119 4.83 -7.67 -18.42
N LEU A 120 4.47 -6.52 -17.84
CA LEU A 120 4.58 -6.28 -16.39
C LEU A 120 3.49 -7.01 -15.59
N HIS A 121 2.54 -7.68 -16.26
CA HIS A 121 1.38 -8.34 -15.67
C HIS A 121 0.47 -7.41 -14.86
N LEU A 122 0.41 -6.12 -15.22
CA LEU A 122 -0.44 -5.13 -14.58
C LEU A 122 -1.80 -5.03 -15.26
N LEU A 123 -1.83 -5.15 -16.59
CA LEU A 123 -3.06 -5.10 -17.39
C LEU A 123 -3.21 -6.39 -18.19
N LEU A 124 -4.06 -7.30 -17.71
CA LEU A 124 -4.24 -8.63 -18.28
C LEU A 124 -5.71 -8.91 -18.59
N SER A 125 -5.94 -9.73 -19.61
CA SER A 125 -7.24 -10.35 -19.82
C SER A 125 -7.48 -11.45 -18.78
N ARG A 126 -8.71 -11.56 -18.29
CA ARG A 126 -9.16 -12.61 -17.38
C ARG A 126 -9.05 -14.02 -17.98
N SER A 127 -9.05 -14.14 -19.30
CA SER A 127 -8.80 -15.43 -19.99
C SER A 127 -7.33 -15.86 -19.93
N SER A 128 -6.42 -14.94 -19.60
CA SER A 128 -4.99 -15.25 -19.47
C SER A 128 -4.74 -16.11 -18.23
N PRO A 129 -4.05 -17.25 -18.34
CA PRO A 129 -3.63 -18.03 -17.18
C PRO A 129 -2.80 -17.22 -16.17
N THR A 130 -2.08 -16.21 -16.66
CA THR A 130 -1.24 -15.34 -15.82
C THR A 130 -2.05 -14.32 -15.01
N ALA A 131 -3.33 -14.11 -15.32
CA ALA A 131 -4.23 -13.22 -14.57
C ALA A 131 -4.89 -13.91 -13.37
N LEU A 132 -4.87 -15.25 -13.33
CA LEU A 132 -5.57 -16.03 -12.32
C LEU A 132 -4.97 -15.78 -10.93
N MET A 133 -5.85 -15.43 -9.99
CA MET A 133 -5.52 -15.28 -8.58
C MET A 133 -5.42 -16.63 -7.88
N ILE A 134 -4.61 -16.69 -6.82
CA ILE A 134 -4.49 -17.85 -5.95
C ILE A 134 -5.91 -18.25 -5.49
N PRO A 135 -6.34 -19.51 -5.71
CA PRO A 135 -7.71 -19.94 -5.43
C PRO A 135 -8.05 -19.84 -3.94
N MET A 136 -9.34 -19.75 -3.64
CA MET A 136 -9.83 -19.79 -2.26
C MET A 136 -9.59 -21.18 -1.64
N PRO A 137 -9.42 -21.27 -0.31
CA PRO A 137 -9.32 -22.57 0.35
C PRO A 137 -10.55 -23.43 0.06
N GLY A 138 -10.34 -24.71 -0.27
CA GLY A 138 -11.42 -25.65 -0.58
C GLY A 138 -11.95 -25.59 -2.03
N THR A 139 -11.45 -24.68 -2.87
CA THR A 139 -11.73 -24.69 -4.31
C THR A 139 -10.63 -25.47 -5.03
N GLY A 140 -10.93 -26.69 -5.50
CA GLY A 140 -9.96 -27.70 -5.94
C GLY A 140 -9.17 -27.42 -7.23
N VAL A 141 -8.98 -26.16 -7.63
CA VAL A 141 -8.24 -25.78 -8.84
C VAL A 141 -7.08 -24.84 -8.47
N SER A 142 -5.85 -25.37 -8.41
CA SER A 142 -4.64 -24.67 -7.97
C SER A 142 -3.80 -24.13 -9.13
N THR A 143 -4.37 -23.30 -10.01
CA THR A 143 -3.64 -22.78 -11.18
C THR A 143 -3.29 -21.29 -11.10
N GLY A 144 -3.91 -20.54 -10.19
CA GLY A 144 -3.65 -19.10 -10.05
C GLY A 144 -2.45 -18.77 -9.17
N THR A 145 -1.74 -17.71 -9.53
CA THR A 145 -0.50 -17.27 -8.85
C THR A 145 -0.52 -15.80 -8.43
N LYS A 146 -1.51 -15.02 -8.89
CA LYS A 146 -1.64 -13.61 -8.49
C LYS A 146 -2.23 -13.50 -7.09
N THR A 147 -1.86 -12.44 -6.38
CA THR A 147 -2.40 -12.10 -5.05
C THR A 147 -3.92 -12.09 -5.09
N ASN A 148 -4.57 -12.83 -4.19
CA ASN A 148 -6.02 -12.86 -4.11
C ASN A 148 -6.53 -11.73 -3.19
N TYR A 149 -6.76 -10.56 -3.78
CA TYR A 149 -7.28 -9.40 -3.05
C TYR A 149 -8.69 -9.65 -2.49
N THR A 150 -9.52 -10.47 -3.13
CA THR A 150 -10.86 -10.81 -2.62
C THR A 150 -10.80 -11.55 -1.28
N PHE A 151 -9.91 -12.54 -1.17
CA PHE A 151 -9.66 -13.26 0.07
C PHE A 151 -9.02 -12.34 1.13
N LEU A 152 -7.92 -11.68 0.75
CA LEU A 152 -7.12 -10.88 1.67
C LEU A 152 -7.86 -9.65 2.20
N ARG A 153 -8.76 -9.07 1.40
CA ARG A 153 -9.64 -7.95 1.82
C ARG A 153 -10.37 -8.28 3.12
N LYS A 154 -10.93 -9.50 3.19
CA LYS A 154 -11.63 -9.98 4.39
C LYS A 154 -10.63 -10.46 5.45
N GLN A 155 -9.69 -11.31 5.07
CA GLN A 155 -8.80 -11.98 6.02
C GLN A 155 -7.86 -11.03 6.77
N LEU A 156 -7.41 -9.96 6.11
CA LEU A 156 -6.50 -8.95 6.67
C LEU A 156 -7.17 -7.59 6.87
N ARG A 157 -8.50 -7.51 6.77
CA ARG A 157 -9.28 -6.28 6.94
C ARG A 157 -8.65 -5.10 6.17
N LEU A 158 -8.54 -5.26 4.85
CA LEU A 158 -7.95 -4.23 3.98
C LEU A 158 -8.85 -3.01 3.83
N ILE A 159 -10.15 -3.14 4.14
CA ILE A 159 -11.11 -2.05 4.11
C ILE A 159 -11.61 -1.79 5.53
N VAL A 160 -11.59 -0.52 5.91
CA VAL A 160 -12.05 0.01 7.18
C VAL A 160 -13.01 1.14 6.87
N ASP A 161 -14.31 0.92 7.04
CA ASP A 161 -15.34 1.85 6.60
C ASP A 161 -15.31 3.18 7.40
N GLU A 162 -15.03 3.08 8.70
CA GLU A 162 -14.95 4.24 9.60
C GLU A 162 -13.50 4.48 10.03
N VAL A 163 -12.83 5.43 9.37
CA VAL A 163 -11.49 5.88 9.74
C VAL A 163 -11.56 7.29 10.31
N ASN A 164 -11.01 7.47 11.51
CA ASN A 164 -10.75 8.80 12.05
C ASN A 164 -9.44 9.33 11.45
N GLU A 165 -9.51 10.34 10.59
CA GLU A 165 -8.31 10.91 9.96
C GLU A 165 -7.56 11.90 10.87
N GLN A 166 -8.25 12.48 11.87
CA GLN A 166 -7.67 13.46 12.78
C GLN A 166 -6.86 12.80 13.90
N ASP A 167 -7.35 11.66 14.40
CA ASP A 167 -6.64 10.81 15.36
C ASP A 167 -6.75 9.33 14.92
N PRO A 168 -5.87 8.89 14.00
CA PRO A 168 -5.98 7.59 13.36
C PRO A 168 -5.71 6.42 14.30
N ASN A 169 -6.56 5.40 14.21
CA ASN A 169 -6.47 4.19 15.02
C ASN A 169 -5.97 2.95 14.24
N ASP A 170 -5.98 3.01 12.91
CA ASP A 170 -5.53 1.96 11.97
C ASP A 170 -4.75 2.59 10.80
N ILE A 171 -3.84 1.83 10.18
CA ILE A 171 -3.05 2.26 9.03
C ILE A 171 -3.88 2.62 7.79
N ALA A 172 -5.16 2.23 7.73
CA ALA A 172 -6.09 2.57 6.66
C ALA A 172 -6.30 4.08 6.44
N TYR A 173 -5.90 4.92 7.40
CA TYR A 173 -5.96 6.39 7.27
C TYR A 173 -5.17 6.94 6.08
N VAL A 174 -4.11 6.26 5.64
CA VAL A 174 -3.27 6.74 4.54
C VAL A 174 -3.97 6.71 3.18
N TYR A 175 -5.08 5.98 3.06
CA TYR A 175 -5.97 5.96 1.89
C TYR A 175 -7.44 6.14 2.29
N SER A 176 -7.73 6.80 3.42
CA SER A 176 -9.09 7.11 3.87
C SER A 176 -10.03 5.89 3.88
N GLY A 177 -9.54 4.73 4.32
CA GLY A 177 -10.33 3.51 4.42
C GLY A 177 -9.66 2.25 3.88
N TYR A 178 -8.64 2.38 3.02
CA TYR A 178 -7.86 1.24 2.54
C TYR A 178 -6.52 1.08 3.28
N ALA A 179 -6.30 -0.08 3.90
CA ALA A 179 -5.02 -0.46 4.49
C ALA A 179 -4.10 -1.10 3.43
N PRO A 180 -2.89 -0.56 3.18
CA PRO A 180 -1.95 -1.15 2.22
C PRO A 180 -1.65 -2.61 2.57
N LEU A 181 -1.87 -3.52 1.61
CA LEU A 181 -1.64 -4.96 1.82
C LEU A 181 -0.20 -5.24 2.27
N SER A 182 0.79 -4.58 1.66
CA SER A 182 2.20 -4.68 2.03
C SER A 182 2.44 -4.41 3.52
N VAL A 183 1.83 -3.34 4.06
CA VAL A 183 1.96 -2.97 5.47
C VAL A 183 1.13 -3.90 6.37
N ARG A 184 -0.02 -4.41 5.90
CA ARG A 184 -0.76 -5.47 6.61
C ARG A 184 0.06 -6.74 6.77
N LEU A 185 0.85 -7.13 5.76
CA LEU A 185 1.77 -8.27 5.85
C LEU A 185 2.87 -8.02 6.90
N VAL A 186 3.38 -6.79 7.01
CA VAL A 186 4.28 -6.40 8.11
C VAL A 186 3.57 -6.54 9.47
N GLN A 187 2.32 -6.09 9.60
CA GLN A 187 1.54 -6.25 10.83
C GLN A 187 1.28 -7.72 11.18
N CYS A 188 1.22 -8.64 10.21
CA CYS A 188 1.15 -10.09 10.48
C CYS A 188 2.36 -10.62 11.26
N ILE A 189 3.48 -9.89 11.25
CA ILE A 189 4.69 -10.23 12.01
C ILE A 189 4.76 -9.39 13.29
N LEU A 190 4.63 -8.07 13.18
CA LEU A 190 4.87 -7.14 14.30
C LEU A 190 3.66 -6.95 15.22
N GLN A 191 2.45 -6.89 14.67
CA GLN A 191 1.23 -6.50 15.39
C GLN A 191 0.16 -7.61 15.38
N LYS A 192 0.58 -8.84 15.73
CA LYS A 192 -0.30 -10.03 15.67
C LYS A 192 -1.55 -9.91 16.52
N GLN A 193 -1.41 -9.47 17.77
CA GLN A 193 -2.56 -9.35 18.68
C GLN A 193 -3.55 -8.31 18.19
N TYR A 194 -3.06 -7.19 17.63
CA TYR A 194 -3.90 -6.17 17.01
C TYR A 194 -4.71 -6.75 15.86
N LEU A 195 -4.07 -7.42 14.89
CA LEU A 195 -4.78 -8.01 13.75
C LEU A 195 -5.75 -9.13 14.16
N LEU A 196 -5.37 -9.98 15.12
CA LEU A 196 -6.24 -11.04 15.64
C LEU A 196 -7.47 -10.49 16.38
N SER A 197 -7.39 -9.27 16.91
CA SER A 197 -8.53 -8.64 17.60
C SER A 197 -9.72 -8.40 16.67
N PHE A 198 -9.47 -8.19 15.37
CA PHE A 198 -10.51 -7.97 14.37
C PHE A 198 -10.96 -9.27 13.68
N THR A 199 -10.06 -10.23 13.48
CA THR A 199 -10.36 -11.46 12.72
C THR A 199 -11.05 -12.53 13.57
N ARG A 200 -10.90 -12.51 14.90
CA ARG A 200 -11.62 -13.44 15.82
C ARG A 200 -13.14 -13.28 15.78
N GLY A 201 -13.66 -12.10 15.42
CA GLY A 201 -15.11 -11.85 15.30
C GLY A 201 -15.79 -12.53 14.09
N SER A 202 -15.02 -13.04 13.12
CA SER A 202 -15.54 -13.76 11.95
C SER A 202 -15.36 -15.29 12.02
N ALA A 203 -14.78 -15.81 13.11
CA ALA A 203 -14.71 -17.26 13.31
C ALA A 203 -16.01 -17.76 13.95
N ALA A 204 -16.77 -18.58 13.21
CA ALA A 204 -17.89 -19.33 13.78
C ALA A 204 -17.40 -20.16 15.00
N PRO A 205 -18.23 -20.36 16.04
CA PRO A 205 -17.87 -21.12 17.23
C PRO A 205 -17.81 -22.61 16.89
N GLY A 206 -16.69 -23.07 16.34
CA GLY A 206 -16.58 -24.43 15.84
C GLY A 206 -15.20 -24.78 15.33
N ASN A 207 -14.16 -24.49 16.10
CA ASN A 207 -12.89 -25.24 16.17
C ASN A 207 -11.96 -24.58 17.18
N ALA A 208 -12.31 -24.73 18.46
CA ALA A 208 -11.48 -24.35 19.61
C ALA A 208 -10.32 -25.36 19.82
N ASN A 209 -9.55 -25.65 18.77
CA ASN A 209 -8.33 -26.46 18.86
C ASN A 209 -7.18 -25.88 18.04
N ALA A 210 -7.18 -24.57 17.79
CA ALA A 210 -5.96 -23.85 17.47
C ALA A 210 -5.25 -23.55 18.79
N ASN A 211 -4.20 -24.32 19.05
CA ASN A 211 -3.31 -24.22 20.20
C ASN A 211 -3.10 -22.75 20.60
N ALA A 212 -3.76 -22.33 21.67
CA ALA A 212 -3.61 -21.01 22.28
C ALA A 212 -2.28 -20.95 23.03
N GLY A 213 -1.17 -21.04 22.29
CA GLY A 213 0.16 -20.70 22.76
C GLY A 213 0.35 -19.20 22.58
N GLY A 214 0.57 -18.49 23.69
CA GLY A 214 0.41 -17.04 23.78
C GLY A 214 1.16 -16.22 22.72
N GLY A 215 0.53 -15.10 22.34
CA GLY A 215 1.18 -13.78 22.22
C GLY A 215 2.26 -13.58 21.16
N GLY A 216 3.33 -14.36 21.20
CA GLY A 216 4.65 -14.03 20.67
C GLY A 216 5.31 -15.17 19.89
N GLY A 217 4.54 -15.95 19.12
CA GLY A 217 5.15 -16.84 18.13
C GLY A 217 5.89 -16.02 17.07
N GLN A 218 7.20 -16.24 16.88
CA GLN A 218 7.98 -15.59 15.82
C GLN A 218 7.47 -15.94 14.41
N GLY A 219 7.81 -15.10 13.43
CA GLY A 219 7.52 -15.32 12.01
C GLY A 219 6.05 -15.11 11.63
N TRP A 220 5.55 -15.92 10.70
CA TRP A 220 4.20 -15.81 10.13
C TRP A 220 3.10 -16.52 10.93
N ARG A 221 3.45 -17.19 12.02
CA ARG A 221 2.50 -17.98 12.82
C ARG A 221 1.23 -17.21 13.15
N GLY A 222 0.08 -17.82 12.81
CA GLY A 222 -1.26 -17.26 13.02
C GLY A 222 -1.85 -16.58 11.78
N PHE A 223 -1.02 -16.35 10.75
CA PHE A 223 -1.44 -15.77 9.47
C PHE A 223 -1.00 -16.63 8.28
N ASP A 224 -0.55 -17.87 8.51
CA ASP A 224 -0.03 -18.79 7.48
C ASP A 224 -0.98 -18.93 6.27
N GLU A 225 -2.29 -19.04 6.52
CA GLU A 225 -3.30 -19.08 5.46
C GLU A 225 -3.47 -17.76 4.72
N ALA A 226 -3.37 -16.62 5.41
CA ALA A 226 -3.43 -15.31 4.76
C ALA A 226 -2.27 -15.15 3.77
N VAL A 227 -1.04 -15.41 4.22
CA VAL A 227 0.16 -15.15 3.41
C VAL A 227 0.24 -16.08 2.19
N LYS A 228 -0.30 -17.31 2.27
CA LYS A 228 -0.43 -18.20 1.10
C LYS A 228 -1.23 -17.61 -0.06
N HIS A 229 -2.07 -16.60 0.18
CA HIS A 229 -2.87 -15.92 -0.84
C HIS A 229 -2.24 -14.61 -1.33
N ALA A 230 -1.05 -14.24 -0.83
CA ALA A 230 -0.20 -13.23 -1.41
C ALA A 230 0.73 -13.88 -2.46
N ARG A 231 0.96 -13.20 -3.58
CA ARG A 231 1.87 -13.70 -4.62
C ARG A 231 3.30 -13.82 -4.09
N GLY A 232 3.93 -14.96 -4.37
CA GLY A 232 5.34 -15.22 -4.09
C GLY A 232 5.55 -16.31 -3.05
N ALA A 233 6.81 -16.61 -2.77
CA ALA A 233 7.16 -17.55 -1.70
C ALA A 233 7.10 -16.86 -0.33
N THR A 234 6.68 -17.60 0.69
CA THR A 234 6.74 -17.19 2.10
C THR A 234 7.83 -17.98 2.79
N PHE A 235 8.71 -17.32 3.54
CA PHE A 235 9.79 -17.96 4.29
C PHE A 235 10.04 -17.23 5.62
N ASP A 236 10.65 -17.94 6.56
CA ASP A 236 11.05 -17.46 7.89
C ASP A 236 12.34 -18.18 8.28
N GLU A 237 13.47 -17.48 8.22
CA GLU A 237 14.80 -18.05 8.36
C GLU A 237 15.50 -17.50 9.61
N ILE A 238 15.87 -18.41 10.52
CA ILE A 238 16.56 -18.05 11.77
C ILE A 238 18.07 -18.21 11.57
N GLN A 239 18.78 -17.09 11.50
CA GLN A 239 20.24 -17.08 11.48
C GLN A 239 20.79 -17.27 12.89
N LYS A 240 21.48 -18.38 13.13
CA LYS A 240 22.23 -18.61 14.37
C LYS A 240 23.61 -17.98 14.22
N GLY A 241 23.90 -16.92 14.98
CA GLY A 241 25.26 -16.35 15.06
C GLY A 241 26.24 -17.32 15.71
N GLU A 242 27.54 -16.98 15.73
CA GLU A 242 28.51 -17.75 16.53
C GLU A 242 28.05 -17.82 18.00
N ASP A 243 27.90 -19.03 18.54
CA ASP A 243 27.31 -19.31 19.85
C ASP A 243 27.95 -18.50 21.00
N LYS A 244 29.22 -18.14 20.87
CA LYS A 244 29.94 -17.31 21.85
C LYS A 244 29.48 -15.85 21.83
N ALA A 245 29.23 -15.27 20.66
CA ALA A 245 28.77 -13.89 20.51
C ALA A 245 27.31 -13.73 20.92
N VAL A 246 26.46 -14.73 20.65
CA VAL A 246 25.05 -14.75 21.06
C VAL A 246 24.91 -14.90 22.57
N LYS A 247 25.69 -15.78 23.21
CA LYS A 247 25.75 -15.89 24.68
C LYS A 247 26.35 -14.64 25.33
N ALA A 248 27.39 -14.04 24.76
CA ALA A 248 27.98 -12.81 25.27
C ALA A 248 26.98 -11.64 25.19
N ARG A 249 26.25 -11.48 24.08
CA ARG A 249 25.14 -10.51 23.99
C ARG A 249 24.07 -10.82 25.03
N SER A 250 23.55 -12.05 25.10
CA SER A 250 22.54 -12.43 26.10
C SER A 250 22.95 -12.19 27.56
N LEU A 251 24.24 -12.22 27.89
CA LEU A 251 24.77 -11.95 29.23
C LEU A 251 25.03 -10.45 29.49
N LEU A 252 25.27 -9.66 28.44
CA LEU A 252 25.50 -8.21 28.53
C LEU A 252 24.19 -7.42 28.38
N THR A 253 23.20 -7.96 27.68
CA THR A 253 21.89 -7.34 27.47
C THR A 253 20.99 -7.65 28.66
N ASN A 254 20.98 -6.73 29.62
CA ASN A 254 19.92 -6.69 30.62
C ASN A 254 18.57 -6.50 29.89
N SER A 255 17.48 -7.03 30.45
CA SER A 255 16.15 -7.30 29.87
C SER A 255 15.35 -6.10 29.32
N GLY A 256 15.98 -5.12 28.68
CA GLY A 256 15.36 -3.88 28.19
C GLY A 256 16.09 -3.25 27.00
N GLU A 257 16.84 -4.03 26.21
CA GLU A 257 17.48 -3.51 25.00
C GLU A 257 16.47 -3.34 23.86
N LYS A 258 16.50 -2.17 23.23
CA LYS A 258 15.62 -1.79 22.13
C LYS A 258 15.88 -2.69 20.92
N LYS A 259 14.87 -3.37 20.40
CA LYS A 259 15.02 -4.22 19.21
C LYS A 259 14.87 -3.37 17.96
N THR A 260 15.84 -3.41 17.04
CA THR A 260 15.69 -2.76 15.73
C THR A 260 15.22 -3.77 14.69
N VAL A 261 14.09 -3.49 14.05
CA VAL A 261 13.53 -4.25 12.93
C VAL A 261 13.83 -3.49 11.63
N ILE A 262 14.46 -4.17 10.68
CA ILE A 262 14.71 -3.63 9.34
C ILE A 262 13.64 -4.16 8.41
N ILE A 263 12.88 -3.25 7.80
CA ILE A 263 11.84 -3.59 6.80
C ILE A 263 12.36 -3.16 5.43
N VAL A 264 12.44 -4.11 4.50
CA VAL A 264 12.99 -3.87 3.16
C VAL A 264 11.92 -4.07 2.10
N PHE A 265 11.73 -3.06 1.25
CA PHE A 265 10.87 -3.12 0.07
C PHE A 265 11.74 -3.21 -1.20
N LEU A 266 11.67 -4.35 -1.88
CA LEU A 266 12.36 -4.59 -3.15
C LEU A 266 11.44 -4.21 -4.31
N GLY A 267 11.94 -3.41 -5.25
CA GLY A 267 11.10 -2.80 -6.28
C GLY A 267 10.31 -1.57 -5.83
N GLY A 268 10.58 -1.07 -4.62
CA GLY A 268 10.17 0.26 -4.18
C GLY A 268 9.08 0.35 -3.11
N ILE A 269 8.99 1.54 -2.50
CA ILE A 269 7.97 1.89 -1.51
C ILE A 269 7.28 3.22 -1.84
N THR A 270 6.05 3.40 -1.40
CA THR A 270 5.29 4.65 -1.51
C THR A 270 5.34 5.49 -0.22
N TYR A 271 5.07 6.80 -0.33
CA TYR A 271 4.95 7.67 0.85
C TYR A 271 3.82 7.28 1.81
N THR A 272 2.73 6.69 1.30
CA THR A 272 1.62 6.18 2.12
C THR A 272 2.04 4.95 2.92
N GLU A 273 2.80 4.02 2.33
CA GLU A 273 3.40 2.89 3.04
C GLU A 273 4.41 3.36 4.09
N ILE A 274 5.27 4.34 3.77
CA ILE A 274 6.18 4.96 4.75
C ILE A 274 5.40 5.58 5.91
N ALA A 275 4.32 6.33 5.64
CA ALA A 275 3.49 6.95 6.67
C ALA A 275 2.80 5.91 7.57
N ALA A 276 2.30 4.82 6.98
CA ALA A 276 1.72 3.71 7.71
C ALA A 276 2.76 2.95 8.57
N LEU A 277 3.98 2.76 8.07
CA LEU A 277 5.07 2.15 8.85
C LEU A 277 5.55 3.06 9.98
N ARG A 278 5.62 4.37 9.77
CA ARG A 278 5.90 5.34 10.85
C ARG A 278 4.81 5.33 11.91
N PHE A 279 3.55 5.19 11.50
CA PHE A 279 2.42 5.04 12.41
C PHE A 279 2.55 3.77 13.27
N ILE A 280 2.96 2.65 12.67
CA ILE A 280 3.28 1.41 13.41
C ILE A 280 4.45 1.65 14.36
N ALA A 281 5.56 2.23 13.88
CA ALA A 281 6.76 2.48 14.67
C ALA A 281 6.46 3.27 15.95
N LYS A 282 5.59 4.29 15.87
CA LYS A 282 5.16 5.07 17.04
C LYS A 282 4.42 4.23 18.08
N LYS A 283 3.64 3.22 17.65
CA LYS A 283 2.96 2.28 18.57
C LYS A 283 3.93 1.26 19.17
N GLU A 284 4.90 0.81 18.38
CA GLU A 284 5.93 -0.14 18.79
C GLU A 284 7.02 0.47 19.69
N GLU A 285 7.13 1.80 19.75
CA GLU A 285 8.05 2.49 20.66
C GLU A 285 7.76 2.14 22.13
N ALA A 286 6.48 1.95 22.48
CA ALA A 286 6.06 1.48 23.81
C ALA A 286 6.51 0.03 24.09
N GLU A 287 6.73 -0.77 23.04
CA GLU A 287 7.25 -2.14 23.12
C GLU A 287 8.78 -2.20 22.92
N ASN A 288 9.46 -1.04 22.98
CA ASN A 288 10.91 -0.91 22.86
C ASN A 288 11.43 -1.50 21.53
N THR A 289 10.71 -1.25 20.43
CA THR A 289 11.09 -1.69 19.08
C THR A 289 11.24 -0.49 18.14
N ASP A 290 12.41 -0.38 17.50
CA ASP A 290 12.70 0.61 16.45
C ASP A 290 12.50 0.01 15.07
N LEU A 291 11.91 0.77 14.15
CA LEU A 291 11.75 0.37 12.76
C LEU A 291 12.69 1.20 11.87
N VAL A 292 13.51 0.51 11.08
CA VAL A 292 14.38 1.11 10.06
C VAL A 292 13.91 0.63 8.69
N LEU A 293 13.70 1.57 7.76
CA LEU A 293 13.27 1.26 6.40
C LEU A 293 14.47 1.19 5.47
N GLY A 294 14.70 0.03 4.86
CA GLY A 294 15.64 -0.17 3.76
C GLY A 294 14.90 -0.08 2.43
N LEU A 295 15.29 0.86 1.58
CA LEU A 295 14.58 1.16 0.34
C LEU A 295 15.53 1.06 -0.86
N GLU A 296 15.07 0.42 -1.93
CA GLU A 296 15.76 0.47 -3.23
C GLU A 296 15.43 1.79 -3.96
N ASP A 297 14.16 2.20 -3.94
CA ASP A 297 13.66 3.43 -4.55
C ASP A 297 12.35 3.89 -3.87
N ILE A 298 12.05 5.20 -3.90
CA ILE A 298 10.75 5.74 -3.48
C ILE A 298 9.87 5.93 -4.72
N TYR A 299 8.88 5.07 -4.88
CA TYR A 299 7.97 5.12 -6.02
C TYR A 299 6.75 6.00 -5.72
N ARG A 300 6.43 6.80 -6.74
CA ARG A 300 5.08 7.30 -6.98
C ARG A 300 4.70 6.82 -8.37
N LEU A 301 3.53 6.20 -8.53
CA LEU A 301 2.96 5.87 -9.85
C LEU A 301 2.59 7.20 -10.56
N ALA A 302 3.61 7.87 -11.09
CA ALA A 302 3.68 9.13 -11.83
C ALA A 302 2.60 10.21 -11.56
N THR A 303 3.06 11.38 -11.10
CA THR A 303 2.52 12.66 -11.59
C THR A 303 3.35 13.04 -12.82
N SER A 304 2.71 13.48 -13.89
CA SER A 304 3.37 13.90 -15.13
C SER A 304 4.55 14.84 -14.83
N ARG A 305 5.75 14.47 -15.27
CA ARG A 305 6.76 15.50 -15.58
C ARG A 305 6.30 16.16 -16.88
N PRO A 306 6.24 17.49 -16.98
CA PRO A 306 6.07 18.13 -18.27
C PRO A 306 7.27 17.74 -19.16
N PRO A 307 7.04 17.33 -20.42
CA PRO A 307 8.11 17.13 -21.37
C PRO A 307 8.56 18.52 -21.82
N ASN A 308 9.65 19.03 -21.23
CA ASN A 308 10.60 20.01 -21.79
C ASN A 308 11.26 20.82 -20.66
N GLU A 309 12.27 20.26 -20.02
CA GLU A 309 13.42 21.03 -19.56
C GLU A 309 14.67 20.25 -19.98
N LEU A 310 15.13 20.57 -21.20
CA LEU A 310 16.50 20.32 -21.60
C LEU A 310 17.37 21.17 -20.68
N GLU A 311 17.99 20.55 -19.67
CA GLU A 311 19.12 21.14 -18.96
C GLU A 311 20.27 21.33 -19.96
N VAL A 312 20.30 22.48 -20.61
CA VAL A 312 21.49 23.00 -21.25
C VAL A 312 22.40 23.48 -20.11
N TYR A 313 23.33 22.62 -19.70
CA TYR A 313 24.49 23.05 -18.93
C TYR A 313 25.33 23.95 -19.84
N GLY A 314 25.29 25.25 -19.58
CA GLY A 314 26.29 26.24 -20.01
C GLY A 314 27.31 26.46 -18.90
#